data_AF-A0AAV5S411-F1
#
_entry.id   AF-A0AAV5S411-F1
#
_cell.length_a   1.000
_cell.length_b   1.000
_cell.length_c   1.000
_cell.angle_alpha   90.00
_cell.angle_beta   90.00
_cell.angle_gamma   90.00
#
_symmetry.space_group_name_H-M   'P 1'
#
loop_
_entity.id
_entity.type
_entity.pdbx_description
1 polymer ?
#
loop_
_entity_poly.entity_id
_entity_poly.type
_entity_poly.pdbx_seq_one_letter_code
_entity_poly.pdbx_strand_id
1 'polypeptide(L)'
;MSDVFEATYAIHSKDAISQQLVESCLPLASIAKLEVEADRKLVGVTSGIAPSDIIAAFQKHGMDAILRGSGKPNSSAVAILEDFKGETMREGLVDGLARIVQVGEHRTMFDITINGPGLPAGDYTVSVNENGDISRGIASTGKELYTFPETLKCVAQDNDAKGHAFWAAPLQAWEVIGRSFVLKQVGGEGQTIGGVIARSAGAWQNDKQVCACTGKTVWQERVDAKNKNIN
;
A
#
# COMPACT_ATOMS: atom_id res chain seq x y z
N MET A 1 14.03 -13.70 17.90
CA MET A 1 14.32 -13.95 16.48
C MET A 1 13.38 -13.04 15.71
N SER A 2 13.88 -12.20 14.81
CA SER A 2 13.01 -11.42 13.93
C SER A 2 12.27 -12.41 13.02
N ASP A 3 10.94 -12.35 12.98
CA ASP A 3 10.16 -13.18 12.08
C ASP A 3 10.57 -12.88 10.64
N VAL A 4 11.12 -13.88 9.98
CA VAL A 4 11.53 -13.83 8.58
C VAL A 4 10.29 -14.05 7.72
N PHE A 5 10.13 -13.24 6.68
CA PHE A 5 9.02 -13.33 5.75
C PHE A 5 9.48 -13.15 4.31
N GLU A 6 8.64 -13.62 3.39
CA GLU A 6 8.88 -13.57 1.95
C GLU A 6 8.10 -12.42 1.33
N ALA A 7 8.80 -11.57 0.59
CA ALA A 7 8.23 -10.44 -0.13
C ALA A 7 8.86 -10.32 -1.52
N THR A 8 8.03 -10.06 -2.52
CA THR A 8 8.44 -9.80 -3.90
C THR A 8 8.28 -8.32 -4.22
N TYR A 9 9.28 -7.74 -4.86
CA TYR A 9 9.34 -6.36 -5.28
C TYR A 9 9.47 -6.27 -6.80
N ALA A 10 8.67 -5.43 -7.43
CA ALA A 10 8.89 -5.02 -8.82
C ALA A 10 9.78 -3.78 -8.83
N ILE A 11 10.90 -3.87 -9.54
CA ILE A 11 11.90 -2.81 -9.62
C ILE A 11 11.69 -1.99 -10.89
N HIS A 12 11.46 -0.70 -10.73
CA HIS A 12 11.42 0.25 -11.83
C HIS A 12 12.79 0.94 -11.96
N SER A 13 13.50 0.56 -13.00
CA SER A 13 14.81 1.07 -13.38
C SER A 13 14.83 1.36 -14.89
N LYS A 14 15.65 2.34 -15.32
CA LYS A 14 15.87 2.61 -16.76
C LYS A 14 16.50 1.39 -17.44
N ASP A 15 17.54 0.85 -16.82
CA ASP A 15 18.29 -0.29 -17.33
C ASP A 15 17.73 -1.63 -16.81
N ALA A 16 18.18 -2.75 -17.38
CA ALA A 16 17.90 -4.07 -16.82
C ALA A 16 18.51 -4.19 -15.42
N ILE A 17 17.85 -4.92 -14.52
CA ILE A 17 18.43 -5.22 -13.20
C ILE A 17 19.34 -6.44 -13.34
N SER A 18 20.43 -6.47 -12.57
CA SER A 18 21.31 -7.63 -12.46
C SER A 18 21.39 -8.07 -11.01
N GLN A 19 21.80 -9.32 -10.80
CA GLN A 19 22.01 -9.82 -9.44
C GLN A 19 23.01 -8.95 -8.66
N GLN A 20 24.12 -8.55 -9.29
CA GLN A 20 25.13 -7.66 -8.67
C GLN A 20 24.57 -6.28 -8.30
N LEU A 21 23.69 -5.72 -9.13
CA LEU A 21 23.05 -4.43 -8.84
C LEU A 21 22.09 -4.54 -7.65
N VAL A 22 21.28 -5.60 -7.61
CA VAL A 22 20.36 -5.83 -6.49
C VAL A 22 21.13 -6.07 -5.19
N GLU A 23 22.20 -6.85 -5.26
CA GLU A 23 23.07 -7.14 -4.13
C GLU A 23 23.78 -5.90 -3.58
N SER A 24 24.14 -4.93 -4.43
CA SER A 24 24.73 -3.66 -3.98
C SER A 24 23.73 -2.73 -3.29
N CYS A 25 22.43 -2.89 -3.59
CA CYS A 25 21.38 -2.07 -2.99
C CYS A 25 20.99 -2.53 -1.58
N LEU A 26 21.04 -3.83 -1.32
CA LEU A 26 20.40 -4.45 -0.17
C LEU A 26 21.40 -4.86 0.93
N PRO A 27 21.00 -4.83 2.21
CA PRO A 27 21.85 -5.27 3.31
C PRO A 27 21.89 -6.82 3.39
N LEU A 28 22.71 -7.44 2.56
CA LEU A 28 22.76 -8.91 2.36
C LEU A 28 22.94 -9.73 3.64
N ALA A 29 23.65 -9.19 4.63
CA ALA A 29 23.85 -9.87 5.92
C ALA A 29 22.55 -10.13 6.69
N SER A 30 21.47 -9.42 6.36
CA SER A 30 20.15 -9.55 6.99
C SER A 30 19.12 -10.27 6.11
N ILE A 31 19.54 -10.80 4.95
CA ILE A 31 18.69 -11.49 3.98
C ILE A 31 18.95 -12.99 4.03
N ALA A 32 17.91 -13.77 4.28
CA ALA A 32 17.99 -15.23 4.31
C ALA A 32 17.96 -15.85 2.90
N LYS A 33 17.21 -15.23 1.98
CA LYS A 33 17.13 -15.65 0.57
C LYS A 33 16.90 -14.44 -0.33
N LEU A 34 17.63 -14.37 -1.43
CA LEU A 34 17.48 -13.35 -2.47
C LEU A 34 17.30 -14.06 -3.82
N GLU A 35 16.24 -13.69 -4.53
CA GLU A 35 15.93 -14.19 -5.87
C GLU A 35 15.78 -13.00 -6.81
N VAL A 36 16.50 -13.01 -7.94
CA VAL A 36 16.48 -11.91 -8.90
C VAL A 36 16.09 -12.44 -10.27
N GLU A 37 14.93 -11.98 -10.76
CA GLU A 37 14.46 -12.23 -12.11
C GLU A 37 14.71 -10.97 -12.96
N ALA A 38 15.89 -10.92 -13.57
CA ALA A 38 16.36 -9.78 -14.36
C ALA A 38 15.38 -9.38 -15.48
N ASP A 39 14.91 -10.37 -16.25
CA ASP A 39 14.04 -10.15 -17.42
C ASP A 39 12.69 -9.53 -17.04
N ARG A 40 12.16 -9.90 -15.86
CA ARG A 40 10.88 -9.41 -15.36
C ARG A 40 11.02 -8.24 -14.38
N LYS A 41 12.26 -7.85 -14.05
CA LYS A 41 12.60 -6.86 -13.03
C LYS A 41 11.94 -7.13 -11.68
N LEU A 42 11.96 -8.39 -11.25
CA LEU A 42 11.36 -8.82 -9.99
C LEU A 42 12.45 -9.31 -9.03
N VAL A 43 12.31 -8.95 -7.76
CA VAL A 43 13.23 -9.31 -6.69
C VAL A 43 12.44 -9.94 -5.55
N GLY A 44 12.69 -11.22 -5.29
CA GLY A 44 12.19 -11.93 -4.11
C GLY A 44 13.18 -11.79 -2.96
N VAL A 45 12.71 -11.33 -1.80
CA VAL A 45 13.51 -11.20 -0.58
C VAL A 45 12.82 -11.97 0.53
N THR A 46 13.55 -12.91 1.13
CA THR A 46 13.17 -13.54 2.39
C THR A 46 14.03 -12.96 3.50
N SER A 47 13.47 -12.13 4.37
CA SER A 47 14.22 -11.43 5.42
C SER A 47 13.32 -10.99 6.57
N GLY A 48 13.93 -10.52 7.66
CA GLY A 48 13.21 -9.78 8.72
C GLY A 48 13.19 -8.26 8.52
N ILE A 49 13.69 -7.78 7.37
CA ILE A 49 13.82 -6.35 7.05
C ILE A 49 12.46 -5.81 6.62
N ALA A 50 12.02 -4.67 7.16
CA ALA A 50 10.76 -4.07 6.77
C ALA A 50 10.74 -3.74 5.26
N PRO A 51 9.65 -4.02 4.52
CA PRO A 51 9.56 -3.67 3.11
C PRO A 51 9.80 -2.20 2.81
N SER A 52 9.44 -1.28 3.73
CA SER A 52 9.79 0.13 3.62
C SER A 52 11.30 0.37 3.48
N ASP A 53 12.12 -0.37 4.22
CA ASP A 53 13.58 -0.25 4.18
C ASP A 53 14.14 -0.82 2.88
N ILE A 54 13.58 -1.93 2.40
CA ILE A 54 13.93 -2.50 1.09
C ILE A 54 13.59 -1.51 -0.03
N ILE A 55 12.40 -0.88 0.02
CA ILE A 55 11.99 0.13 -0.96
C ILE A 55 12.91 1.34 -0.92
N ALA A 56 13.19 1.88 0.28
CA ALA A 56 14.09 3.01 0.47
C ALA A 56 15.52 2.71 -0.02
N ALA A 57 15.99 1.48 0.15
CA ALA A 57 17.31 1.04 -0.32
C ALA A 57 17.43 1.11 -1.85
N PHE A 58 16.40 0.69 -2.60
CA PHE A 58 16.36 0.86 -4.05
C PHE A 58 16.25 2.33 -4.46
N GLN A 59 15.43 3.13 -3.76
CA GLN A 59 15.27 4.56 -4.04
C GLN A 59 16.56 5.36 -3.87
N LYS A 60 17.38 5.01 -2.88
CA LYS A 60 18.72 5.60 -2.68
C LYS A 60 19.65 5.38 -3.88
N HIS A 61 19.41 4.33 -4.66
CA HIS A 61 20.15 3.99 -5.88
C HIS A 61 19.44 4.47 -7.15
N GLY A 62 18.44 5.35 -7.03
CA GLY A 62 17.72 5.92 -8.17
C GLY A 62 16.72 4.96 -8.84
N MET A 63 16.37 3.86 -8.17
CA MET A 63 15.36 2.89 -8.63
C MET A 63 14.11 2.98 -7.76
N ASP A 64 12.93 2.84 -8.35
CA ASP A 64 11.69 2.72 -7.56
C ASP A 64 11.41 1.23 -7.33
N ALA A 65 10.88 0.87 -6.16
CA ALA A 65 10.55 -0.52 -5.83
C ALA A 65 9.12 -0.60 -5.31
N ILE A 66 8.35 -1.54 -5.83
CA ILE A 66 6.95 -1.72 -5.49
C ILE A 66 6.78 -3.08 -4.86
N LEU A 67 6.29 -3.13 -3.62
CA LEU A 67 5.89 -4.39 -2.98
C LEU A 67 4.72 -5.02 -3.77
N ARG A 68 4.90 -6.24 -4.26
CA ARG A 68 3.91 -6.95 -5.09
C ARG A 68 3.16 -8.05 -4.35
N GLY A 69 3.73 -8.61 -3.29
CA GLY A 69 3.11 -9.73 -2.56
C GLY A 69 4.13 -10.72 -2.02
N SER A 70 3.67 -11.82 -1.43
CA SER A 70 4.51 -12.96 -1.00
C SER A 70 4.44 -14.16 -1.97
N GLY A 71 3.97 -13.94 -3.20
CA GLY A 71 3.75 -14.97 -4.23
C GLY A 71 2.62 -15.98 -3.97
N LYS A 72 1.94 -15.91 -2.83
CA LYS A 72 0.82 -16.80 -2.49
C LYS A 72 -0.52 -16.27 -3.03
N PRO A 73 -1.46 -17.15 -3.44
CA PRO A 73 -2.82 -16.73 -3.78
C PRO A 73 -3.53 -16.10 -2.59
N ASN A 74 -4.34 -15.07 -2.85
CA ASN A 74 -5.13 -14.35 -1.85
C ASN A 74 -4.31 -13.74 -0.69
N SER A 75 -3.02 -13.48 -0.89
CA SER A 75 -2.15 -12.82 0.11
C SER A 75 -2.11 -11.30 -0.02
N SER A 76 -2.75 -10.72 -1.03
CA SER A 76 -2.68 -9.29 -1.31
C SER A 76 -4.06 -8.67 -1.38
N ALA A 77 -4.18 -7.46 -0.87
CA ALA A 77 -5.39 -6.65 -0.91
C ALA A 77 -5.04 -5.17 -1.11
N VAL A 78 -6.04 -4.36 -1.43
CA VAL A 78 -5.90 -2.92 -1.62
C VAL A 78 -7.16 -2.22 -1.15
N ALA A 79 -7.01 -1.05 -0.54
CA ALA A 79 -8.11 -0.12 -0.31
C ALA A 79 -7.77 1.24 -0.91
N ILE A 80 -8.65 1.73 -1.76
CA ILE A 80 -8.63 3.10 -2.26
C ILE A 80 -9.35 3.95 -1.23
N LEU A 81 -8.73 5.04 -0.79
CA LEU A 81 -9.23 5.86 0.30
C LEU A 81 -9.85 7.12 -0.27
N GLU A 82 -11.13 7.34 0.02
CA GLU A 82 -11.93 8.45 -0.46
C GLU A 82 -12.62 9.13 0.73
N ASP A 83 -12.85 10.44 0.60
CA ASP A 83 -13.74 11.19 1.48
C ASP A 83 -15.22 10.89 1.18
N PHE A 84 -15.98 10.61 2.24
CA PHE A 84 -17.42 10.36 2.18
C PHE A 84 -18.26 11.52 2.77
N LYS A 85 -17.66 12.68 3.06
CA LYS A 85 -18.41 13.87 3.49
C LYS A 85 -18.99 14.63 2.28
N GLY A 86 -20.33 14.71 2.25
CA GLY A 86 -21.09 15.61 1.37
C GLY A 86 -21.96 14.91 0.32
N GLU A 87 -23.06 15.57 -0.10
CA GLU A 87 -23.97 15.07 -1.16
C GLU A 87 -23.31 15.06 -2.55
N THR A 88 -22.18 15.75 -2.70
CA THR A 88 -21.31 15.66 -3.86
C THR A 88 -20.07 14.87 -3.48
N MET A 89 -20.09 13.55 -3.73
CA MET A 89 -18.86 12.81 -3.97
C MET A 89 -18.02 13.67 -4.91
N ARG A 90 -16.85 14.17 -4.48
CA ARG A 90 -15.98 14.90 -5.38
C ARG A 90 -15.51 13.90 -6.43
N GLU A 91 -16.15 13.92 -7.61
CA GLU A 91 -15.94 12.91 -8.64
C GLU A 91 -14.45 12.75 -8.95
N GLY A 92 -13.91 11.58 -8.59
CA GLY A 92 -12.58 11.13 -9.02
C GLY A 92 -11.38 11.60 -8.20
N LEU A 93 -11.56 12.18 -7.00
CA LEU A 93 -10.45 12.48 -6.11
C LEU A 93 -10.22 11.35 -5.11
N VAL A 94 -9.05 10.71 -5.21
CA VAL A 94 -8.58 9.71 -4.26
C VAL A 94 -7.69 10.41 -3.25
N ASP A 95 -7.99 10.23 -1.97
CA ASP A 95 -7.25 10.84 -0.86
C ASP A 95 -6.07 9.99 -0.41
N GLY A 96 -6.09 8.70 -0.73
CA GLY A 96 -4.97 7.81 -0.45
C GLY A 96 -5.16 6.38 -0.93
N LEU A 97 -4.16 5.57 -0.61
CA LEU A 97 -4.09 4.16 -0.98
C LEU A 97 -3.50 3.37 0.19
N ALA A 98 -4.16 2.28 0.57
CA ALA A 98 -3.59 1.27 1.45
C ALA A 98 -3.32 -0.01 0.63
N ARG A 99 -2.05 -0.39 0.51
CA ARG A 99 -1.60 -1.65 -0.07
C ARG A 99 -1.37 -2.65 1.06
N ILE A 100 -1.99 -3.81 0.95
CA ILE A 100 -2.03 -4.80 2.02
C ILE A 100 -1.41 -6.09 1.51
N VAL A 101 -0.39 -6.58 2.20
CA VAL A 101 0.33 -7.79 1.81
C VAL A 101 0.57 -8.66 3.02
N GLN A 102 -0.03 -9.85 3.03
CA GLN A 102 0.29 -10.89 3.98
C GLN A 102 1.68 -11.45 3.64
N VAL A 103 2.60 -11.34 4.60
CA VAL A 103 4.00 -11.77 4.45
C VAL A 103 4.32 -12.99 5.31
N GLY A 104 3.49 -13.28 6.32
CA GLY A 104 3.61 -14.46 7.18
C GLY A 104 2.24 -15.07 7.49
N GLU A 105 2.23 -16.18 8.24
CA GLU A 105 0.97 -16.85 8.60
C GLU A 105 0.04 -15.93 9.40
N HIS A 106 0.58 -15.18 10.37
CA HIS A 106 -0.17 -14.23 11.19
C HIS A 106 0.42 -12.81 11.10
N ARG A 107 0.91 -12.41 9.93
CA ARG A 107 1.54 -11.10 9.74
C ARG A 107 1.19 -10.51 8.39
N THR A 108 0.49 -9.39 8.43
CA THR A 108 0.11 -8.61 7.26
C THR A 108 0.68 -7.20 7.35
N MET A 109 1.25 -6.74 6.25
CA MET A 109 1.84 -5.42 6.10
C MET A 109 0.85 -4.49 5.42
N PHE A 110 0.81 -3.26 5.91
CA PHE A 110 -0.05 -2.19 5.43
C PHE A 110 0.85 -1.02 5.05
N ASP A 111 0.97 -0.79 3.75
CA ASP A 111 1.65 0.37 3.16
C ASP A 111 0.57 1.40 2.81
N ILE A 112 0.55 2.49 3.55
CA ILE A 112 -0.50 3.50 3.50
C ILE A 112 0.14 4.78 3.00
N THR A 113 -0.36 5.29 1.89
CA THR A 113 0.03 6.59 1.35
C THR A 113 -1.19 7.50 1.27
N ILE A 114 -1.07 8.68 1.86
CA ILE A 114 -2.07 9.75 1.82
C ILE A 114 -1.51 10.87 0.97
N ASN A 115 -2.34 11.35 0.04
CA ASN A 115 -2.01 12.45 -0.87
C ASN A 115 -3.31 13.14 -1.29
N GLY A 116 -4.17 13.43 -0.31
CA GLY A 116 -5.52 13.93 -0.58
C GLY A 116 -5.55 15.44 -0.78
N PRO A 117 -5.98 15.93 -1.96
CA PRO A 117 -6.11 17.35 -2.18
C PRO A 117 -7.27 17.92 -1.37
N GLY A 118 -6.94 18.87 -0.49
CA GLY A 118 -7.91 19.43 0.46
C GLY A 118 -8.17 18.57 1.71
N LEU A 119 -7.45 17.47 1.89
CA LEU A 119 -7.43 16.78 3.17
C LEU A 119 -6.62 17.64 4.18
N PRO A 120 -7.11 17.86 5.41
CA PRO A 120 -6.41 18.68 6.39
C PRO A 120 -5.17 17.96 6.94
N ALA A 121 -4.08 18.71 7.11
CA ALA A 121 -2.90 18.20 7.81
C ALA A 121 -3.23 17.89 9.29
N GLY A 122 -2.50 16.94 9.86
CA GLY A 122 -2.70 16.47 11.22
C GLY A 122 -2.47 14.97 11.35
N ASP A 123 -2.72 14.47 12.55
CA ASP A 123 -2.59 13.06 12.87
C ASP A 123 -3.91 12.33 12.58
N TYR A 124 -3.83 11.12 12.05
CA TYR A 124 -4.99 10.29 11.74
C TYR A 124 -4.89 8.96 12.48
N THR A 125 -5.93 8.56 13.21
CA THR A 125 -6.07 7.17 13.65
C THR A 125 -6.44 6.31 12.48
N VAL A 126 -5.93 5.08 12.46
CA VAL A 126 -6.15 4.15 11.37
C VAL A 126 -6.74 2.86 11.91
N SER A 127 -7.76 2.34 11.23
CA SER A 127 -8.43 1.11 11.62
C SER A 127 -8.88 0.28 10.43
N VAL A 128 -9.05 -1.02 10.68
CA VAL A 128 -9.89 -1.91 9.90
C VAL A 128 -11.21 -2.05 10.65
N ASN A 129 -12.34 -1.77 10.00
CA ASN A 129 -13.65 -1.89 10.63
C ASN A 129 -14.35 -3.20 10.23
N GLU A 130 -15.41 -3.56 10.93
CA GLU A 130 -16.10 -4.85 10.76
C GLU A 130 -16.67 -5.06 9.35
N ASN A 131 -17.24 -4.04 8.71
CA ASN A 131 -17.98 -4.16 7.46
C ASN A 131 -17.37 -3.32 6.34
N GLY A 132 -17.42 -3.82 5.11
CA GLY A 132 -17.16 -3.04 3.89
C GLY A 132 -18.38 -2.28 3.37
N ASP A 133 -19.40 -2.03 4.21
CA ASP A 133 -20.60 -1.29 3.81
C ASP A 133 -20.32 0.22 3.84
N ILE A 134 -20.24 0.83 2.66
CA ILE A 134 -20.03 2.27 2.45
C ILE A 134 -21.32 2.99 2.02
N SER A 135 -22.49 2.36 2.15
CA SER A 135 -23.79 2.96 1.76
C SER A 135 -24.13 4.26 2.50
N ARG A 136 -23.59 4.45 3.70
CA ARG A 136 -23.68 5.70 4.48
C ARG A 136 -22.28 6.22 4.83
N GLY A 137 -21.35 6.08 3.89
CA GLY A 137 -19.93 6.38 4.11
C GLY A 137 -19.35 5.54 5.24
N ILE A 138 -18.48 6.16 6.04
CA ILE A 138 -17.81 5.47 7.16
C ILE A 138 -18.80 5.04 8.26
N ALA A 139 -19.96 5.70 8.39
CA ALA A 139 -20.94 5.40 9.44
C ALA A 139 -21.59 4.01 9.32
N SER A 140 -21.58 3.39 8.13
CA SER A 140 -22.09 2.04 7.89
C SER A 140 -21.03 0.93 8.05
N THR A 141 -19.78 1.28 8.34
CA THR A 141 -18.67 0.31 8.40
C THR A 141 -18.63 -0.52 9.68
N GLY A 142 -19.45 -0.20 10.69
CA GLY A 142 -19.47 -0.91 11.98
C GLY A 142 -18.33 -0.51 12.91
N LYS A 143 -18.02 -1.36 13.89
CA LYS A 143 -16.97 -1.07 14.89
C LYS A 143 -15.57 -1.31 14.33
N GLU A 144 -14.56 -0.75 14.96
CA GLU A 144 -13.16 -1.05 14.68
C GLU A 144 -12.85 -2.51 15.07
N LEU A 145 -12.53 -3.34 14.07
CA LEU A 145 -12.04 -4.71 14.27
C LEU A 145 -10.59 -4.68 14.76
N TYR A 146 -9.79 -3.79 14.20
CA TYR A 146 -8.39 -3.59 14.56
C TYR A 146 -8.03 -2.12 14.42
N THR A 147 -7.43 -1.56 15.46
CA THR A 147 -6.93 -0.17 15.46
C THR A 147 -5.41 -0.22 15.51
N PHE A 148 -4.76 0.48 14.59
CA PHE A 148 -3.31 0.60 14.60
C PHE A 148 -2.86 1.45 15.80
N PRO A 149 -1.78 1.06 16.49
CA PRO A 149 -1.37 1.71 17.74
C PRO A 149 -0.81 3.13 17.52
N GLU A 150 -0.33 3.41 16.32
CA GLU A 150 0.26 4.70 15.95
C GLU A 150 -0.71 5.52 15.08
N THR A 151 -0.59 6.84 15.19
CA THR A 151 -1.26 7.75 14.26
C THR A 151 -0.44 7.92 13.00
N LEU A 152 -1.11 8.02 11.86
CA LEU A 152 -0.50 8.41 10.61
C LEU A 152 -0.39 9.94 10.59
N LYS A 153 0.84 10.45 10.55
CA LYS A 153 1.09 11.90 10.49
C LYS A 153 1.00 12.39 9.06
N CYS A 154 0.05 13.28 8.81
CA CYS A 154 -0.09 13.99 7.55
C CYS A 154 0.44 15.42 7.67
N VAL A 155 1.43 15.77 6.86
CA VAL A 155 2.02 17.10 6.79
C VAL A 155 1.45 17.87 5.60
N ALA A 156 1.29 19.18 5.76
CA ALA A 156 0.89 20.05 4.66
C ALA A 156 2.05 20.20 3.66
N GLN A 157 1.79 19.95 2.38
CA GLN A 157 2.71 20.20 1.29
C GLN A 157 1.93 20.73 0.09
N ASP A 158 2.27 21.94 -0.37
CA ASP A 158 1.68 22.57 -1.57
C ASP A 158 0.14 22.68 -1.57
N ASN A 159 -0.45 22.91 -0.38
CA ASN A 159 -1.89 22.93 -0.07
C ASN A 159 -2.58 21.56 0.10
N ASP A 160 -1.85 20.46 -0.07
CA ASP A 160 -2.36 19.10 0.13
C ASP A 160 -1.82 18.48 1.43
N ALA A 161 -2.52 17.50 1.98
CA ALA A 161 -2.00 16.69 3.07
C ALA A 161 -1.33 15.43 2.53
N LYS A 162 -0.04 15.27 2.86
CA LYS A 162 0.73 14.08 2.53
C LYS A 162 1.13 13.33 3.78
N GLY A 163 0.95 12.03 3.76
CA GLY A 163 1.33 11.15 4.85
C GLY A 163 1.71 9.79 4.32
N HIS A 164 2.60 9.12 5.02
CA HIS A 164 2.97 7.75 4.69
C HIS A 164 3.17 6.99 5.99
N ALA A 165 2.60 5.80 6.06
CA ALA A 165 2.82 4.89 7.17
C ALA A 165 2.99 3.48 6.63
N PHE A 166 3.84 2.73 7.31
CA PHE A 166 4.13 1.37 6.96
C PHE A 166 4.11 0.52 8.22
N TRP A 167 3.07 -0.29 8.38
CA TRP A 167 2.79 -1.00 9.62
C TRP A 167 2.55 -2.49 9.41
N ALA A 168 2.76 -3.27 10.47
CA ALA A 168 2.37 -4.67 10.53
C ALA A 168 1.18 -4.83 11.48
N ALA A 169 0.27 -5.73 11.14
CA ALA A 169 -0.78 -6.18 12.05
C ALA A 169 -0.79 -7.72 12.11
N PRO A 170 -1.18 -8.31 13.27
CA PRO A 170 -1.33 -9.75 13.44
C PRO A 170 -2.63 -10.27 12.82
N LEU A 171 -2.90 -9.88 11.57
CA LEU A 171 -4.08 -10.22 10.79
C LEU A 171 -3.65 -11.00 9.55
N GLN A 172 -4.55 -11.80 9.00
CA GLN A 172 -4.41 -12.47 7.71
C GLN A 172 -5.14 -11.67 6.62
N ALA A 173 -4.70 -11.77 5.36
CA ALA A 173 -5.31 -11.02 4.25
C ALA A 173 -6.81 -11.36 4.10
N TRP A 174 -7.17 -12.64 4.26
CA TRP A 174 -8.57 -13.07 4.14
C TRP A 174 -9.47 -12.53 5.27
N GLU A 175 -8.89 -12.20 6.43
CA GLU A 175 -9.65 -11.62 7.54
C GLU A 175 -10.05 -10.18 7.26
N VAL A 176 -9.30 -9.46 6.42
CA VAL A 176 -9.52 -8.04 6.13
C VAL A 176 -10.20 -7.79 4.78
N ILE A 177 -10.09 -8.71 3.82
CA ILE A 177 -10.76 -8.59 2.52
C ILE A 177 -12.28 -8.52 2.70
N GLY A 178 -12.92 -7.55 2.06
CA GLY A 178 -14.37 -7.28 2.15
C GLY A 178 -14.76 -6.40 3.34
N ARG A 179 -13.80 -6.01 4.18
CA ARG A 179 -13.98 -5.03 5.25
C ARG A 179 -13.61 -3.63 4.77
N SER A 180 -13.70 -2.62 5.63
CA SER A 180 -13.24 -1.27 5.30
C SER A 180 -11.95 -0.90 6.00
N PHE A 181 -11.09 -0.18 5.30
CA PHE A 181 -9.94 0.52 5.87
C PHE A 181 -10.31 1.99 6.09
N VAL A 182 -10.09 2.52 7.28
CA VAL A 182 -10.60 3.83 7.69
C VAL A 182 -9.51 4.66 8.35
N LEU A 183 -9.43 5.93 7.99
CA LEU A 183 -8.62 6.93 8.67
C LEU A 183 -9.51 8.05 9.21
N LYS A 184 -9.26 8.45 10.44
CA LYS A 184 -10.01 9.51 11.13
C LYS A 184 -9.05 10.52 11.74
N GLN A 185 -9.24 11.79 11.45
CA GLN A 185 -8.42 12.87 11.98
C GLN A 185 -8.53 12.95 13.50
N VAL A 186 -7.39 13.09 14.16
CA VAL A 186 -7.23 13.28 15.60
C VAL A 186 -7.27 14.76 15.90
N GLY A 187 -8.31 15.20 16.63
CA GLY A 187 -8.58 16.62 16.82
C GLY A 187 -9.05 17.31 15.53
N GLY A 188 -9.71 18.45 15.65
CA GLY A 188 -10.32 19.16 14.51
C GLY A 188 -11.76 18.72 14.19
N GLU A 189 -12.21 18.96 12.96
CA GLU A 189 -13.60 18.71 12.50
C GLU A 189 -13.92 17.22 12.21
N GLY A 190 -13.03 16.30 12.61
CA GLY A 190 -13.22 14.87 12.47
C GLY A 190 -13.32 14.43 11.01
N GLN A 191 -12.36 14.83 10.18
CA GLN A 191 -12.29 14.36 8.80
C GLN A 191 -12.10 12.84 8.75
N THR A 192 -12.83 12.16 7.88
CA THR A 192 -12.78 10.71 7.74
C THR A 192 -12.67 10.32 6.28
N ILE A 193 -11.67 9.50 5.97
CA ILE A 193 -11.52 8.88 4.66
C ILE A 193 -11.47 7.36 4.84
N GLY A 194 -11.85 6.62 3.81
CA GLY A 194 -11.72 5.17 3.87
C GLY A 194 -12.12 4.50 2.57
N GLY A 195 -12.21 3.18 2.61
CA GLY A 195 -12.68 2.42 1.46
C GLY A 195 -12.70 0.93 1.74
N VAL A 196 -13.33 0.19 0.83
CA VAL A 196 -13.44 -1.26 0.93
C VAL A 196 -12.11 -1.91 0.57
N ILE A 197 -11.67 -2.85 1.40
CA ILE A 197 -10.49 -3.67 1.16
C ILE A 197 -10.85 -4.72 0.11
N ALA A 198 -10.42 -4.49 -1.12
CA ALA A 198 -10.62 -5.37 -2.25
C ALA A 198 -9.45 -6.35 -2.41
N ARG A 199 -9.72 -7.52 -3.00
CA ARG A 199 -8.67 -8.45 -3.40
C ARG A 199 -7.74 -7.78 -4.40
N SER A 200 -6.44 -7.95 -4.18
CA SER A 200 -5.43 -7.57 -5.16
C SER A 200 -4.71 -8.81 -5.65
N ALA A 201 -4.14 -8.74 -6.83
CA ALA A 201 -3.32 -9.82 -7.33
C ALA A 201 -2.08 -9.98 -6.46
N GLY A 202 -1.75 -11.23 -6.10
CA GLY A 202 -0.45 -11.54 -5.53
C GLY A 202 0.68 -11.21 -6.51
N ALA A 203 1.91 -11.08 -6.00
CA ALA A 203 3.09 -11.13 -6.85
C ALA A 203 2.96 -12.37 -7.74
N TRP A 204 3.23 -12.23 -9.04
CA TRP A 204 3.14 -13.31 -10.04
C TRP A 204 1.76 -13.71 -10.55
N GLN A 205 0.66 -13.21 -9.98
CA GLN A 205 -0.69 -13.64 -10.40
C GLN A 205 -1.35 -12.76 -11.47
N ASN A 206 -0.79 -11.58 -11.71
CA ASN A 206 -1.36 -10.62 -12.65
C ASN A 206 -0.25 -9.95 -13.47
N ASP A 207 0.08 -10.58 -14.60
CA ASP A 207 0.92 -10.02 -15.67
C ASP A 207 0.09 -9.09 -16.60
N LYS A 208 -0.91 -8.37 -16.06
CA LYS A 208 -1.57 -7.31 -16.83
C LYS A 208 -0.53 -6.24 -17.17
N GLN A 209 -0.07 -6.24 -18.41
CA GLN A 209 0.72 -5.13 -18.96
C GLN A 209 -0.18 -3.98 -19.39
N VAL A 210 -1.41 -4.29 -19.81
CA VAL A 210 -2.42 -3.35 -20.31
C VAL A 210 -3.74 -3.59 -19.58
N CYS A 211 -4.39 -2.52 -19.13
CA CYS A 211 -5.72 -2.60 -18.54
C CYS A 211 -6.79 -2.57 -19.63
N ALA A 212 -7.68 -3.56 -19.66
CA ALA A 212 -8.74 -3.65 -20.65
C ALA A 212 -9.77 -2.51 -20.56
N CYS A 213 -9.88 -1.84 -19.40
CA CYS A 213 -10.80 -0.73 -19.20
C CYS A 213 -10.33 0.57 -19.87
N THR A 214 -9.01 0.76 -19.99
CA THR A 214 -8.41 2.02 -20.45
C THR A 214 -7.55 1.84 -21.71
N GLY A 215 -7.15 0.61 -22.03
CA GLY A 215 -6.17 0.31 -23.08
C GLY A 215 -4.75 0.77 -22.76
N LYS A 216 -4.52 1.34 -21.57
CA LYS A 216 -3.23 1.89 -21.15
C LYS A 216 -2.37 0.84 -20.48
N THR A 217 -1.04 0.99 -20.59
CA THR A 217 -0.13 0.15 -19.83
C THR A 217 -0.22 0.45 -18.34
N VAL A 218 0.12 -0.50 -17.45
CA VAL A 218 0.14 -0.25 -16.00
C VAL A 218 1.03 0.94 -15.62
N TRP A 219 2.07 1.22 -16.41
CA TRP A 219 2.93 2.39 -16.25
C TRP A 219 2.24 3.70 -16.65
N GLN A 220 1.46 3.68 -17.74
CA GLN A 220 0.64 4.83 -18.15
C GLN A 220 -0.50 5.06 -17.15
N GLU A 221 -1.14 4.00 -16.67
CA GLU A 221 -2.12 4.10 -15.59
C GLU A 221 -1.48 4.60 -14.30
N ARG A 222 -0.20 4.31 -14.03
CA ARG A 222 0.52 4.90 -12.90
C ARG A 222 0.75 6.39 -13.08
N VAL A 223 1.05 6.88 -14.28
CA VAL A 223 1.13 8.32 -14.54
C VAL A 223 -0.23 8.96 -14.30
N ASP A 224 -1.30 8.35 -14.82
CA ASP A 224 -2.66 8.84 -14.58
C ASP A 224 -3.06 8.75 -13.10
N ALA A 225 -2.66 7.68 -12.41
CA ALA A 225 -2.90 7.45 -10.99
C ALA A 225 -2.17 8.51 -10.17
N LYS A 226 -0.90 8.82 -10.49
CA LYS A 226 -0.16 9.94 -9.90
C LYS A 226 -0.83 11.28 -10.16
N ASN A 227 -1.36 11.50 -11.36
CA ASN A 227 -2.15 12.70 -11.67
C ASN A 227 -3.49 12.75 -10.90
N LYS A 228 -3.98 11.59 -10.44
CA LYS A 228 -5.12 11.43 -9.52
C LYS A 228 -4.69 11.22 -8.07
N ASN A 229 -3.44 11.56 -7.74
CA ASN A 229 -2.84 11.48 -6.41
C ASN A 229 -2.65 10.09 -5.79
N ILE A 230 -2.78 9.02 -6.57
CA ILE A 230 -2.54 7.64 -6.15
C ILE A 230 -1.06 7.28 -6.41
N ASN A 231 -0.28 7.09 -5.34
CA ASN A 231 1.15 6.75 -5.41
C ASN A 231 1.46 5.25 -5.41
#